data_AF-A0A8X7NTT5-F1
#
_entry.id   AF-A0A8X7NTT5-F1
#
_cell.length_a   1.000
_cell.length_b   1.000
_cell.length_c   1.000
_cell.angle_alpha   90.00
_cell.angle_beta   90.00
_cell.angle_gamma   90.00
#
_symmetry.space_group_name_H-M   'P 1'
#
loop_
_entity.id
_entity.type
_entity.pdbx_description
1 polymer ?
#
loop_
_entity_poly.entity_id
_entity_poly.type
_entity_poly.pdbx_seq_one_letter_code
_entity_poly.pdbx_strand_id
1 'polypeptide(L)'
;MVAGKRYYGEENDDAKSVRQLVAEVVTSAGAGNPADYLSVVRWFTTYEKRIKNLGNRFDAFLQRIVDEKRADKEKGQTMIDGLLSLQETQPEYYTDDIIKGLILVSINN
;
A
#
# COMPACT_ATOMS: atom_id res chain seq x y z
N MET A 1 -14.88 -7.22 5.49
CA MET A 1 -13.62 -7.83 5.00
C MET A 1 -13.12 -6.99 3.84
N VAL A 2 -11.86 -6.53 3.87
CA VAL A 2 -11.31 -5.67 2.81
C VAL A 2 -11.07 -6.46 1.51
N ALA A 3 -10.56 -7.70 1.62
CA ALA A 3 -10.18 -8.52 0.46
C ALA A 3 -10.59 -10.01 0.57
N GLY A 4 -11.40 -10.39 1.56
CA GLY A 4 -11.76 -11.79 1.81
C GLY A 4 -10.66 -12.64 2.46
N LYS A 5 -9.39 -12.20 2.42
CA LYS A 5 -8.27 -12.78 3.18
C LYS A 5 -7.95 -11.94 4.42
N ARG A 6 -7.65 -12.59 5.55
CA ARG A 6 -7.12 -11.94 6.76
C ARG A 6 -5.62 -11.71 6.59
N TYR A 7 -5.23 -10.54 6.08
CA TYR A 7 -3.82 -10.11 6.07
C TYR A 7 -3.27 -9.80 7.47
N TYR A 8 -4.14 -9.78 8.48
CA TYR A 8 -3.84 -9.69 9.90
C TYR A 8 -4.50 -10.90 10.59
N GLY A 9 -3.79 -12.03 10.72
CA GLY A 9 -4.29 -13.13 11.56
C GLY A 9 -3.85 -14.55 11.22
N GLU A 10 -3.43 -14.85 9.99
CA GLU A 10 -2.88 -16.17 9.64
C GLU A 10 -1.44 -16.05 9.17
N GLU A 11 -0.60 -17.01 9.56
CA GLU A 11 0.80 -17.15 9.13
C GLU A 11 0.86 -17.42 7.63
N ASN A 12 0.68 -16.38 6.84
CA ASN A 12 0.95 -16.35 5.42
C ASN A 12 2.09 -15.35 5.19
N ASP A 13 3.07 -15.70 4.36
CA ASP A 13 4.27 -14.88 4.10
C ASP A 13 3.91 -13.47 3.60
N ASP A 14 2.75 -13.33 2.97
CA ASP A 14 2.19 -12.03 2.55
C ASP A 14 1.86 -11.13 3.76
N ALA A 15 1.30 -11.67 4.84
CA ALA A 15 0.95 -10.92 6.05
C ALA A 15 2.21 -10.40 6.78
N LYS A 16 3.27 -11.21 6.84
CA LYS A 16 4.58 -10.79 7.37
C LYS A 16 5.17 -9.67 6.52
N SER A 17 5.10 -9.79 5.20
CA SER A 17 5.61 -8.80 4.26
C SER A 17 4.88 -7.46 4.39
N VAL A 18 3.55 -7.48 4.52
CA VAL A 18 2.74 -6.27 4.77
C VAL A 18 3.12 -5.60 6.07
N ARG A 19 3.20 -6.36 7.17
CA ARG A 19 3.55 -5.81 8.49
C ARG A 19 4.94 -5.19 8.51
N GLN A 20 5.89 -5.80 7.82
CA GLN A 20 7.25 -5.27 7.69
C GLN A 20 7.28 -3.96 6.89
N LEU A 21 6.53 -3.89 5.77
CA LEU A 21 6.42 -2.67 4.96
C LEU A 21 5.82 -1.51 5.78
N VAL A 22 4.75 -1.75 6.53
CA VAL A 22 4.11 -0.71 7.37
C VAL A 22 5.07 -0.20 8.46
N ALA A 23 5.78 -1.10 9.15
CA ALA A 23 6.73 -0.72 10.20
C ALA A 23 7.89 0.15 9.66
N GLU A 24 8.36 -0.14 8.45
CA GLU A 24 9.45 0.59 7.79
C GLU A 24 9.04 2.03 7.44
N VAL A 25 7.78 2.25 7.03
CA VAL A 25 7.21 3.58 6.75
C VAL A 25 7.14 4.43 8.02
N VAL A 26 6.60 3.86 9.11
CA VAL A 26 6.41 4.58 10.39
C VAL A 26 7.75 5.00 10.99
N THR A 27 8.75 4.11 10.96
CA THR A 27 10.08 4.37 11.53
C THR A 27 10.82 5.47 10.75
N SER A 28 10.62 5.52 9.43
CA SER A 28 11.28 6.49 8.55
C SER A 28 10.82 7.94 8.81
N ALA A 29 9.59 8.14 9.28
CA ALA A 29 9.01 9.47 9.48
C ALA A 29 9.55 10.27 10.69
N GLY A 30 10.44 9.70 11.52
CA GLY A 30 10.62 10.15 12.92
C GLY A 30 11.97 10.70 13.42
N ALA A 31 13.00 10.99 12.61
CA ALA A 31 14.33 11.38 13.16
C ALA A 31 14.99 12.60 12.51
N GLY A 32 15.54 13.54 13.32
CA GLY A 32 16.38 14.66 12.85
C GLY A 32 17.34 15.27 13.89
N ASN A 33 18.49 15.82 13.44
CA ASN A 33 19.45 16.68 14.15
C ASN A 33 20.10 17.74 13.18
N PRO A 34 20.38 19.00 13.59
CA PRO A 34 20.82 20.10 12.71
C PRO A 34 22.33 20.23 12.40
N ALA A 35 23.25 19.41 12.92
CA ALA A 35 24.66 19.44 12.49
C ALA A 35 24.90 18.72 11.14
N ASP A 36 23.86 18.07 10.63
CA ASP A 36 23.93 17.10 9.54
C ASP A 36 23.85 17.72 8.14
N TYR A 37 23.71 19.04 7.92
CA TYR A 37 23.29 19.63 6.61
C TYR A 37 24.12 19.27 5.34
N LEU A 38 25.40 18.86 5.45
CA LEU A 38 26.20 18.31 4.31
C LEU A 38 26.05 16.78 4.17
N SER A 39 25.98 16.06 5.29
CA SER A 39 25.59 14.66 5.40
C SER A 39 24.13 14.44 4.96
N VAL A 40 23.28 15.44 5.18
CA VAL A 40 21.84 15.54 4.95
C VAL A 40 21.54 15.51 3.48
N VAL A 41 22.37 16.05 2.58
CA VAL A 41 22.12 15.87 1.14
C VAL A 41 22.32 14.40 0.76
N ARG A 42 23.33 13.74 1.31
CA ARG A 42 23.60 12.30 1.10
C ARG A 42 22.56 11.41 1.81
N TRP A 43 22.11 11.82 2.99
CA TRP A 43 21.02 11.22 3.76
C TRP A 43 19.70 11.40 3.02
N PHE A 44 19.28 12.61 2.65
CA PHE A 44 18.09 12.90 1.85
C PHE A 44 18.12 12.11 0.56
N THR A 45 19.21 12.10 -0.20
CA THR A 45 19.25 11.31 -1.45
C THR A 45 19.16 9.80 -1.19
N THR A 46 19.74 9.28 -0.09
CA THR A 46 19.67 7.85 0.26
C THR A 46 18.31 7.47 0.87
N TYR A 47 17.77 8.35 1.70
CA TYR A 47 16.47 8.25 2.36
C TYR A 47 15.34 8.41 1.35
N GLU A 48 15.40 9.40 0.47
CA GLU A 48 14.48 9.59 -0.66
C GLU A 48 14.52 8.37 -1.57
N LYS A 49 15.71 7.83 -1.89
CA LYS A 49 15.80 6.56 -2.65
C LYS A 49 15.16 5.39 -1.90
N ARG A 50 15.38 5.28 -0.59
CA ARG A 50 14.77 4.23 0.26
C ARG A 50 13.25 4.37 0.33
N ILE A 51 12.73 5.57 0.56
CA ILE A 51 11.30 5.87 0.62
C ILE A 51 10.64 5.70 -0.73
N LYS A 52 11.29 6.12 -1.83
CA LYS A 52 10.82 5.83 -3.20
C LYS A 52 10.77 4.33 -3.46
N ASN A 53 11.82 3.59 -3.09
CA ASN A 53 11.84 2.15 -3.25
C ASN A 53 10.76 1.46 -2.41
N LEU A 54 10.55 1.92 -1.17
CA LEU A 54 9.50 1.44 -0.28
C LEU A 54 8.12 1.74 -0.85
N GLY A 55 7.90 2.96 -1.34
CA GLY A 55 6.69 3.39 -2.03
C GLY A 55 6.40 2.53 -3.26
N ASN A 56 7.40 2.29 -4.12
CA ASN A 56 7.25 1.44 -5.30
C ASN A 56 6.90 0.00 -4.94
N ARG A 57 7.52 -0.57 -3.90
CA ARG A 57 7.19 -1.92 -3.42
C ARG A 57 5.77 -1.98 -2.85
N PHE A 58 5.35 -0.94 -2.14
CA PHE A 58 4.02 -0.84 -1.57
C PHE A 58 2.95 -0.65 -2.65
N ASP A 59 3.23 0.17 -3.65
CA ASP A 59 2.39 0.37 -4.83
C ASP A 59 2.20 -0.93 -5.61
N ALA A 60 3.30 -1.64 -5.90
CA ALA A 60 3.25 -2.94 -6.56
C ALA A 60 2.47 -3.99 -5.74
N PHE A 61 2.59 -3.95 -4.42
CA PHE A 61 1.81 -4.81 -3.53
C PHE A 61 0.31 -4.53 -3.63
N LEU A 62 -0.11 -3.26 -3.54
CA LEU A 62 -1.52 -2.89 -3.66
C LEU A 62 -2.07 -3.17 -5.07
N GLN A 63 -1.27 -2.93 -6.11
CA GLN A 63 -1.64 -3.25 -7.48
C GLN A 63 -1.90 -4.76 -7.65
N ARG A 64 -1.03 -5.60 -7.08
CA ARG A 64 -1.23 -7.06 -7.10
C ARG A 64 -2.56 -7.47 -6.46
N ILE A 65 -2.96 -6.83 -5.35
CA ILE A 65 -4.27 -7.09 -4.72
C ILE A 65 -5.42 -6.72 -5.68
N VAL A 66 -5.33 -5.54 -6.31
CA VAL A 66 -6.34 -5.07 -7.27
C VAL A 66 -6.45 -6.03 -8.45
N ASP A 67 -5.32 -6.46 -9.01
CA ASP A 67 -5.28 -7.35 -10.16
C ASP A 67 -5.75 -8.78 -9.81
N GLU A 68 -5.38 -9.30 -8.64
CA GLU A 68 -5.93 -10.57 -8.11
C GLU A 68 -7.45 -10.50 -8.02
N LYS A 69 -8.01 -9.37 -7.56
CA LYS A 69 -9.45 -9.17 -7.45
C LYS A 69 -10.16 -8.96 -8.79
N ARG A 70 -9.51 -8.36 -9.78
CA ARG A 70 -10.04 -8.28 -11.15
C ARG A 70 -10.12 -9.65 -11.83
N ALA A 71 -9.14 -10.51 -11.56
CA ALA A 71 -9.09 -11.87 -12.11
C ALA A 71 -10.02 -12.86 -11.41
N ASP A 72 -10.51 -12.49 -10.22
CA ASP A 72 -11.42 -13.31 -9.42
C ASP A 72 -12.78 -13.47 -10.13
N LYS A 73 -13.35 -14.68 -10.05
CA LYS A 73 -14.65 -14.99 -10.68
C LYS A 73 -15.82 -14.62 -9.78
N GLU A 74 -15.59 -14.56 -8.47
CA GLU A 74 -16.61 -14.19 -7.49
C GLU A 74 -16.58 -12.68 -7.25
N LYS A 75 -17.49 -11.96 -7.91
CA LYS A 75 -17.68 -10.52 -7.70
C LYS A 75 -18.69 -10.25 -6.57
N GLY A 76 -18.48 -9.17 -5.83
CA GLY A 76 -19.50 -8.54 -4.95
C GLY A 76 -19.45 -8.91 -3.46
N GLN A 77 -18.40 -9.57 -2.97
CA GLN A 77 -18.31 -9.99 -1.56
C GLN A 77 -17.40 -9.08 -0.72
N THR A 78 -16.56 -8.26 -1.34
CA THR A 78 -15.55 -7.44 -0.66
C THR A 78 -15.65 -5.96 -1.02
N MET A 79 -15.05 -5.11 -0.17
CA MET A 79 -14.96 -3.67 -0.45
C MET A 79 -14.27 -3.41 -1.80
N ILE A 80 -13.21 -4.18 -2.12
CA ILE A 80 -12.47 -4.04 -3.38
C ILE A 80 -13.37 -4.38 -4.57
N ASP A 81 -14.21 -5.40 -4.47
CA ASP A 81 -15.17 -5.73 -5.54
C ASP A 81 -16.12 -4.56 -5.81
N GLY A 82 -16.61 -3.90 -4.74
CA GLY A 82 -17.43 -2.69 -4.86
C GLY A 82 -16.69 -1.53 -5.52
N LEU A 83 -15.43 -1.29 -5.17
CA LEU A 83 -14.60 -0.26 -5.80
C LEU A 83 -14.32 -0.57 -7.28
N LEU A 84 -14.09 -1.84 -7.62
CA LEU A 84 -13.90 -2.26 -9.02
C LEU A 84 -15.19 -2.11 -9.85
N SER A 85 -16.36 -2.40 -9.28
CA SER A 85 -17.64 -2.10 -9.95
C SER A 85 -17.84 -0.59 -10.17
N LEU A 86 -17.40 0.25 -9.24
CA LEU A 86 -17.42 1.70 -9.42
C LEU A 86 -16.41 2.17 -10.48
N GLN A 87 -15.27 1.49 -10.61
CA GLN A 87 -14.33 1.72 -11.72
C GLN A 87 -14.91 1.37 -13.09
N GLU A 88 -15.72 0.32 -13.21
CA GLU A 88 -16.40 -0.03 -14.46
C GLU A 88 -17.39 1.07 -14.91
N THR A 89 -18.00 1.79 -13.97
CA THR A 89 -19.05 2.80 -14.25
C THR A 89 -18.55 4.25 -14.23
N GLN A 90 -17.51 4.54 -13.46
CA GLN A 90 -16.92 5.87 -13.25
C GLN A 90 -15.38 5.79 -13.26
N PRO A 91 -14.77 5.35 -14.37
CA PRO A 91 -13.33 5.03 -14.43
C PRO A 91 -12.42 6.25 -14.17
N GLU A 92 -12.89 7.47 -14.46
CA GLU A 92 -12.13 8.70 -14.21
C GLU A 92 -12.05 9.04 -12.71
N TYR A 93 -13.04 8.62 -11.93
CA TYR A 93 -13.12 8.87 -10.48
C TYR A 93 -12.57 7.72 -9.64
N TYR A 94 -12.57 6.50 -10.17
CA TYR A 94 -12.07 5.31 -9.48
C TYR A 94 -10.87 4.72 -10.23
N THR A 95 -9.82 5.55 -10.37
CA THR A 95 -8.53 5.10 -10.89
C THR A 95 -7.86 4.12 -9.94
N ASP A 96 -6.90 3.34 -10.45
CA ASP A 96 -6.14 2.39 -9.61
C ASP A 96 -5.50 3.10 -8.41
N ASP A 97 -4.98 4.32 -8.58
CA ASP A 97 -4.37 5.08 -7.49
C ASP A 97 -5.38 5.45 -6.40
N ILE A 98 -6.61 5.82 -6.78
CA ILE A 98 -7.69 6.12 -5.83
C ILE A 98 -8.12 4.85 -5.10
N ILE A 99 -8.29 3.74 -5.82
CA ILE A 99 -8.65 2.45 -5.24
C ILE A 99 -7.58 1.98 -4.25
N LYS A 100 -6.30 2.02 -4.66
CA LYS A 100 -5.15 1.68 -3.79
C LYS A 100 -5.13 2.56 -2.52
N GLY A 101 -5.40 3.87 -2.65
CA GLY A 101 -5.52 4.78 -1.51
C GLY A 101 -6.66 4.42 -0.57
N LEU A 102 -7.83 4.05 -1.08
CA LEU A 102 -8.98 3.63 -0.27
C LEU A 102 -8.74 2.29 0.44
N ILE A 103 -8.06 1.35 -0.22
CA ILE A 103 -7.61 0.09 0.40
C ILE A 103 -6.70 0.40 1.58
N LEU A 104 -5.72 1.28 1.41
CA LEU A 104 -4.76 1.65 2.45
C LEU A 104 -5.44 2.18 3.71
N VAL A 105 -6.40 3.10 3.57
CA VAL A 105 -7.14 3.67 4.72
C VAL A 105 -8.01 2.62 5.40
N SER A 106 -8.49 1.62 4.66
CA SER A 106 -9.36 0.56 5.18
C SER A 106 -8.62 -0.54 5.96
N ILE A 107 -7.28 -0.56 5.94
CA ILE A 107 -6.45 -1.56 6.64
C ILE A 107 -6.18 -1.16 8.12
N ASN A 108 -6.48 0.08 8.53
CA ASN A 108 -6.11 0.65 9.85
C ASN A 108 -7.19 0.53 10.96
N ASN A 109 -8.04 -0.49 10.95
CA ASN A 109 -9.01 -0.73 12.03
C ASN A 109 -9.14 -2.23 12.36
#